data_AF-A0A421BDX7-F1
#
_entry.id   AF-A0A421BDX7-F1
#
_cell.length_a   1.000
_cell.length_b   1.000
_cell.length_c   1.000
_cell.angle_alpha   90.00
_cell.angle_beta   90.00
_cell.angle_gamma   90.00
#
_symmetry.space_group_name_H-M   'P 1'
#
loop_
_entity.id
_entity.type
_entity.pdbx_description
1 polymer ?
#
loop_
_entity_poly.entity_id
_entity_poly.type
_entity_poly.pdbx_seq_one_letter_code
_entity_poly.pdbx_strand_id
1 'polypeptide(L)' 'MNLLQYNNKKITLTDIDGKMWTGMAHYCDAESYDENEDMLDVKVGHNYIEFLESEIKSIEII' A
#
# COMPACT_ATOMS: atom_id res chain seq x y z
N MET A 1 1.01 -10.53 1.74
CA MET A 1 -0.20 -10.51 0.90
C MET A 1 0.24 -10.18 -0.53
N ASN A 2 -0.47 -10.60 -1.57
CA ASN A 2 -0.04 -10.26 -2.94
C ASN A 2 -0.35 -8.77 -3.24
N LEU A 3 0.61 -7.86 -3.00
CA LEU A 3 0.40 -6.41 -3.14
C LEU A 3 0.29 -5.94 -4.60
N LEU A 4 0.93 -6.65 -5.53
CA LEU A 4 0.95 -6.32 -6.96
C LEU A 4 -0.47 -6.21 -7.57
N GLN A 5 -1.45 -6.97 -7.05
CA GLN A 5 -2.83 -6.93 -7.53
C GLN A 5 -3.52 -5.56 -7.35
N TYR A 6 -3.02 -4.74 -6.41
CA TYR A 6 -3.56 -3.42 -6.10
C TYR A 6 -2.86 -2.30 -6.87
N ASN A 7 -1.78 -2.60 -7.60
CA ASN A 7 -1.02 -1.59 -8.34
C ASN A 7 -1.90 -0.82 -9.32
N ASN A 8 -1.79 0.51 -9.32
CA ASN A 8 -2.60 1.44 -10.11
C ASN A 8 -4.13 1.31 -9.89
N LYS A 9 -4.56 0.78 -8.74
CA LYS A 9 -5.97 0.76 -8.34
C LYS A 9 -6.23 1.87 -7.33
N LYS A 10 -7.46 2.40 -7.35
CA LYS A 10 -7.96 3.17 -6.23
C LYS A 10 -8.39 2.21 -5.14
N ILE A 11 -7.87 2.39 -3.94
CA ILE A 11 -8.09 1.48 -2.81
C ILE A 11 -8.47 2.24 -1.55
N THR A 12 -9.04 1.50 -0.60
CA THR A 12 -8.99 1.84 0.83
C THR A 12 -8.08 0.83 1.52
N LEU A 13 -7.04 1.33 2.18
CA LEU A 13 -6.08 0.55 2.97
C LEU A 13 -6.39 0.77 4.46
N THR A 14 -6.38 -0.31 5.23
CA THR A 14 -6.44 -0.28 6.69
C THR A 14 -5.16 -0.87 7.26
N ASP A 15 -4.48 -0.14 8.15
CA ASP A 15 -3.26 -0.64 8.82
C ASP A 15 -3.58 -1.54 10.02
N ILE A 16 -2.54 -2.09 10.63
CA ILE A 16 -2.63 -2.90 11.86
C ILE A 16 -3.18 -2.13 13.07
N ASP A 17 -3.04 -0.80 13.11
CA ASP A 17 -3.63 0.08 14.14
C ASP A 17 -5.13 0.36 13.91
N GLY A 18 -5.67 0.01 12.74
CA GLY A 18 -7.05 0.28 12.34
C GLY A 18 -7.29 1.67 11.73
N LYS A 19 -6.23 2.42 11.40
CA LYS A 19 -6.31 3.66 10.63
C LYS A 19 -6.56 3.35 9.15
N MET A 20 -7.20 4.27 8.45
CA MET A 20 -7.64 4.07 7.08
C MET A 20 -7.19 5.18 6.14
N TRP A 21 -6.79 4.80 4.93
CA TRP A 21 -6.40 5.71 3.85
C TRP A 21 -7.05 5.31 2.55
N THR A 22 -7.66 6.27 1.87
CA THR A 22 -8.22 6.08 0.53
C THR A 22 -7.40 6.85 -0.49
N GLY A 23 -6.88 6.15 -1.49
CA GLY A 23 -5.95 6.74 -2.45
C GLY A 23 -5.65 5.84 -3.64
N MET A 24 -4.77 6.32 -4.51
CA MET A 24 -4.24 5.52 -5.62
C MET A 24 -3.04 4.72 -5.11
N ALA A 25 -3.05 3.41 -5.31
CA ALA A 25 -1.96 2.53 -4.90
C ALA A 25 -0.87 2.42 -5.97
N HIS A 26 0.37 2.36 -5.51
CA HIS A 26 1.55 2.07 -6.31
C HIS A 26 2.34 0.96 -5.62
N TYR A 27 2.59 -0.13 -6.35
CA TYR A 27 3.36 -1.27 -5.85
C TYR A 27 4.85 -1.02 -6.00
N CYS A 28 5.59 -1.32 -4.93
CA CYS A 28 7.04 -1.22 -4.86
C CYS A 28 7.59 -2.60 -4.48
N ASP A 29 8.38 -3.23 -5.36
CA ASP A 29 8.98 -4.53 -5.10
C ASP A 29 10.22 -4.40 -4.20
N ALA A 30 10.35 -5.30 -3.23
CA ALA A 30 11.44 -5.26 -2.25
C ALA A 30 12.84 -5.26 -2.89
N GLU A 31 13.03 -6.05 -3.97
CA GLU A 31 14.31 -6.20 -4.66
C GLU A 31 14.80 -4.89 -5.30
N SER A 32 13.90 -4.12 -5.92
CA SER A 32 14.25 -2.84 -6.56
C SER A 32 14.60 -1.75 -5.55
N TYR A 33 14.15 -1.89 -4.29
CA TYR A 33 14.34 -0.89 -3.25
C TYR A 33 15.29 -1.31 -2.11
N ASP A 34 15.93 -2.50 -2.21
CA ASP A 34 16.82 -3.06 -1.17
C ASP A 34 16.12 -3.21 0.20
N GLU A 35 14.82 -3.51 0.16
CA GLU A 35 13.97 -3.69 1.34
C GLU A 35 13.73 -5.17 1.65
N ASN A 36 13.28 -5.47 2.88
CA ASN A 36 13.04 -6.86 3.30
C ASN A 36 11.67 -7.40 2.87
N GLU A 37 10.72 -6.52 2.55
CA GLU A 37 9.36 -6.87 2.17
C GLU A 37 8.83 -5.91 1.11
N ASP A 38 7.86 -6.39 0.33
CA ASP A 38 7.16 -5.56 -0.66
C ASP A 38 6.39 -4.43 0.04
N MET A 39 6.22 -3.31 -0.66
CA MET A 39 5.56 -2.13 -0.13
C MET A 39 4.41 -1.67 -1.02
N LEU A 40 3.52 -0.86 -0.44
CA LEU A 40 2.45 -0.21 -1.17
C LEU A 40 2.38 1.28 -0.80
N ASP A 41 2.69 2.12 -1.77
CA ASP A 41 2.50 3.56 -1.66
C ASP A 41 1.05 3.92 -1.94
N VAL A 42 0.41 4.64 -1.01
CA VAL A 42 -0.95 5.16 -1.19
C VAL A 42 -0.89 6.67 -1.36
N LYS A 43 -1.28 7.14 -2.56
CA LYS A 43 -1.42 8.57 -2.84
C LYS A 43 -2.72 9.12 -2.27
N VAL A 44 -2.63 9.91 -1.20
CA VAL A 44 -3.75 10.60 -0.56
C VAL A 44 -3.64 12.09 -0.83
N GLY A 45 -4.45 12.59 -1.77
CA GLY A 45 -4.35 13.97 -2.25
C GLY A 45 -3.00 14.22 -2.96
N HIS A 46 -2.17 15.08 -2.37
CA HIS A 46 -0.83 15.41 -2.87
C HIS A 46 0.31 14.64 -2.18
N ASN A 47 0.00 13.85 -1.14
CA ASN A 47 0.99 13.12 -0.36
C ASN A 47 1.02 11.64 -0.78
N TYR A 48 2.19 11.03 -0.64
CA TYR A 48 2.38 9.58 -0.71
C TYR A 48 2.64 9.09 0.71
N ILE A 49 2.02 7.97 1.06
CA ILE A 49 2.21 7.31 2.34
C ILE A 49 2.62 5.89 2.01
N GLU A 50 3.83 5.52 2.41
CA GLU A 50 4.41 4.20 2.23
C GLU A 50 3.91 3.26 3.33
N PHE A 51 3.66 2.00 2.96
CA PHE A 51 3.29 0.94 3.88
C PHE A 51 4.08 -0.32 3.54
N LEU A 52 4.79 -0.85 4.52
CA LEU A 52 5.36 -2.19 4.44
C LEU A 52 4.23 -3.24 4.42
N GLU A 53 4.44 -4.37 3.76
CA GLU A 53 3.45 -5.46 3.75
C GLU A 53 2.99 -5.85 5.17
N SER A 54 3.91 -5.88 6.14
CA SER A 54 3.65 -6.20 7.54
C SER A 54 2.78 -5.17 8.28
N GLU A 55 2.70 -3.93 7.81
CA GLU A 55 1.89 -2.86 8.41
C GLU A 55 0.43 -2.89 7.92
N ILE A 56 0.15 -3.68 6.88
CA ILE A 56 -1.14 -3.69 6.21
C ILE A 56 -2.03 -4.79 6.77
N LYS A 57 -3.19 -4.38 7.30
CA LYS A 57 -4.21 -5.32 7.79
C LYS A 57 -5.16 -5.77 6.68
N SER A 58 -5.63 -4.85 5.85
CA SER A 58 -6.56 -5.16 4.75
C SER A 58 -6.56 -4.08 3.67
N ILE A 59 -6.88 -4.48 2.44
CA ILE A 59 -7.02 -3.58 1.29
C ILE A 59 -8.32 -3.91 0.54
N GLU A 60 -9.09 -2.88 0.20
CA GLU A 60 -10.30 -2.97 -0.62
C GLU A 60 -10.15 -2.13 -1.90
N ILE A 61 -10.46 -2.70 -3.07
CA ILE A 61 -10.49 -1.97 -4.36
C ILE A 61 -11.84 -1.28 -4.53
N ILE A 62 -11.83 -0.03 -5.00
CA ILE A 62 -13.00 0.82 -5.23
C ILE A 62 -13.28 0.97 -6.73
#